data_AF-A0A966UJN1-F1
#
_entry.id   AF-A0A966UJN1-F1
#
_cell.length_a   1.000
_cell.length_b   1.000
_cell.length_c   1.000
_cell.angle_alpha   90.00
_cell.angle_beta   90.00
_cell.angle_gamma   90.00
#
_symmetry.space_group_name_H-M   'P 1'
#
loop_
_entity.id
_entity.type
_entity.pdbx_description
1 polymer ?
#
loop_
_entity_poly.entity_id
_entity_poly.type
_entity_poly.pdbx_seq_one_letter_code
_entity_poly.pdbx_strand_id
1 'polypeptide(L)'
;MGGVQVSNVAIYNLYWSTYGGGEQVSAAIAEVLKSTHRVTLLGPEPIDFEATRTRLGVDLSGCEWRKVVDDGEASEASADFDVFVNGTYLSRARNLARTGLYYVHFPGLPVTPRQRVVRTVARSGVGVLSIAPRLPGPLAGVKRGL
;
A
#
# COMPACT_ATOMS: atom_id res chain seq x y z
N MET A 1 7.56 29.60 4.46
CA MET A 1 7.13 28.20 4.32
C MET A 1 8.38 27.36 4.15
N GLY A 2 8.78 26.60 5.18
CA GLY A 2 9.92 25.69 5.08
C GLY A 2 9.54 24.52 4.17
N GLY A 3 10.27 24.36 3.07
CA GLY A 3 10.08 23.21 2.17
C GLY A 3 10.33 21.91 2.93
N VAL A 4 9.46 20.94 2.70
CA VAL A 4 9.58 19.61 3.28
C VAL A 4 10.76 18.91 2.59
N GLN A 5 11.83 18.57 3.32
CA GLN A 5 12.86 17.70 2.77
C GLN A 5 12.29 16.29 2.64
N VAL A 6 12.26 15.78 1.41
CA VAL A 6 11.87 14.41 1.09
C VAL A 6 13.14 13.70 0.66
N SER A 7 13.47 12.60 1.31
CA SER A 7 14.66 11.81 0.95
C SER A 7 14.33 10.35 0.71
N ASN A 8 13.29 9.83 1.37
CA ASN A 8 12.89 8.41 1.26
C ASN A 8 11.41 8.26 0.87
N VAL A 9 11.16 7.59 -0.26
CA VAL A 9 9.82 7.41 -0.84
C VAL A 9 9.49 5.93 -0.96
N ALA A 10 8.34 5.53 -0.43
CA ALA A 10 7.75 4.22 -0.69
C ALA A 10 6.73 4.27 -1.80
N ILE A 11 6.75 3.29 -2.70
CA ILE A 11 5.72 3.08 -3.72
C ILE A 11 5.15 1.68 -3.55
N TYR A 12 3.88 1.61 -3.20
CA TYR A 12 3.18 0.39 -2.87
C TYR A 12 2.23 -0.05 -3.99
N ASN A 13 2.43 -1.28 -4.46
CA ASN A 13 1.50 -1.96 -5.34
C ASN A 13 1.56 -3.49 -5.06
N LEU A 14 0.43 -4.13 -4.81
CA LEU A 14 0.39 -5.59 -4.64
C LEU A 14 0.52 -6.35 -5.96
N TYR A 15 0.31 -5.65 -7.07
CA TYR A 15 0.12 -6.26 -8.39
C TYR A 15 1.30 -6.03 -9.33
N TRP A 16 2.51 -5.72 -8.82
CA TRP A 16 3.69 -5.45 -9.66
C TRP A 16 3.91 -6.46 -10.80
N SER A 17 3.65 -7.75 -10.55
CA SER A 17 3.87 -8.83 -11.52
C SER A 17 2.77 -8.98 -12.59
N THR A 18 1.72 -8.16 -12.58
CA THR A 18 0.66 -8.19 -13.62
C THR A 18 1.05 -7.39 -14.86
N TYR A 19 1.92 -6.38 -14.72
CA TYR A 19 2.36 -5.49 -15.79
C TYR A 19 1.19 -4.81 -16.55
N GLY A 20 0.15 -4.40 -15.82
CA GLY A 20 -0.97 -3.64 -16.36
C GLY A 20 -0.78 -2.12 -16.29
N GLY A 21 -1.84 -1.38 -16.59
CA GLY A 21 -1.82 0.09 -16.57
C GLY A 21 -1.59 0.71 -15.20
N GLY A 22 -2.04 0.06 -14.12
CA GLY A 22 -1.77 0.53 -12.74
C GLY A 22 -0.29 0.38 -12.36
N GLU A 23 0.32 -0.72 -12.79
CA GLU A 23 1.74 -1.02 -12.59
C GLU A 23 2.60 -0.07 -13.41
N GLN A 24 2.20 0.23 -14.65
CA GLN A 24 2.90 1.20 -15.50
C GLN A 24 2.98 2.57 -14.84
N VAL A 25 1.89 3.08 -14.28
CA VAL A 25 1.87 4.37 -13.60
C VAL A 25 2.73 4.34 -12.33
N SER A 26 2.58 3.29 -11.52
CA SER A 26 3.37 3.12 -10.28
C SER A 26 4.87 3.03 -10.58
N ALA A 27 5.25 2.31 -11.64
CA ALA A 27 6.62 2.17 -12.08
C ALA A 27 7.16 3.50 -12.64
N ALA A 28 6.39 4.22 -13.45
CA ALA A 28 6.80 5.52 -13.99
C ALA A 28 7.05 6.56 -12.89
N ILE A 29 6.23 6.56 -11.83
CA ILE A 29 6.47 7.40 -10.65
C ILE A 29 7.81 7.03 -10.00
N ALA A 30 8.10 5.74 -9.85
CA ALA A 30 9.36 5.26 -9.25
C ALA A 30 10.58 5.67 -10.08
N GLU A 31 10.53 5.49 -11.40
CA GLU A 31 11.62 5.83 -12.32
C GLU A 31 11.96 7.32 -12.31
N VAL A 32 10.94 8.19 -12.25
CA VAL A 32 11.19 9.63 -12.14
C VAL A 32 11.82 9.97 -10.79
N LEU A 33 11.27 9.42 -9.70
CA LEU A 33 11.68 9.78 -8.34
C LEU A 33 13.07 9.23 -7.95
N LYS A 34 13.47 8.06 -8.45
CA LYS A 34 14.74 7.42 -8.10
C LYS A 34 15.98 8.25 -8.49
N SER A 35 15.83 9.22 -9.39
CA SER A 35 16.90 10.13 -9.81
C SER A 35 17.35 11.09 -8.70
N THR A 36 16.49 11.36 -7.72
CA THR A 36 16.68 12.40 -6.69
C THR A 36 16.36 11.93 -5.28
N HIS A 37 15.68 10.78 -5.15
CA HIS A 37 15.23 10.22 -3.89
C HIS A 37 15.60 8.75 -3.80
N ARG A 38 15.75 8.24 -2.58
CA ARG A 38 15.78 6.80 -2.33
C ARG A 38 14.36 6.27 -2.47
N VAL A 39 14.15 5.34 -3.39
CA VAL A 39 12.83 4.77 -3.68
C VAL A 39 12.81 3.29 -3.26
N THR A 40 11.83 2.93 -2.44
CA THR A 40 11.55 1.54 -2.07
C THR A 40 10.21 1.09 -2.66
N LEU A 41 10.25 0.02 -3.43
CA LEU A 41 9.09 -0.64 -4.00
C LEU A 41 8.54 -1.64 -2.99
N LEU A 42 7.31 -1.40 -2.54
CA LEU A 42 6.59 -2.26 -1.61
C LEU A 42 5.67 -3.18 -2.40
N GLY A 43 5.83 -4.49 -2.22
CA GLY A 43 4.97 -5.50 -2.83
C GLY A 43 5.31 -6.93 -2.40
N PRO A 44 4.50 -7.93 -2.77
CA PRO A 44 4.60 -9.29 -2.23
C PRO A 44 5.80 -10.07 -2.76
N GLU A 45 6.25 -9.74 -3.97
CA GLU A 45 7.27 -10.47 -4.72
C GLU A 45 8.42 -9.53 -5.11
N PRO A 46 9.67 -10.03 -5.20
CA PRO A 46 10.79 -9.27 -5.77
C PRO A 46 10.46 -8.73 -7.15
N ILE A 47 10.92 -7.51 -7.45
CA ILE A 47 10.63 -6.86 -8.73
C ILE A 47 11.55 -7.41 -9.83
N ASP A 48 10.95 -7.89 -10.91
CA ASP A 48 11.68 -8.23 -12.13
C ASP A 48 11.90 -6.97 -12.97
N PHE A 49 13.10 -6.38 -12.85
CA PHE A 49 13.45 -5.16 -13.55
C PHE A 49 13.52 -5.34 -15.07
N GLU A 50 13.89 -6.52 -15.57
CA GLU A 50 13.92 -6.78 -17.02
C GLU A 50 12.52 -6.90 -17.59
N ALA A 51 11.63 -7.61 -16.90
CA ALA A 51 10.23 -7.70 -17.31
C ALA A 51 9.57 -6.32 -17.26
N THR A 52 9.88 -5.49 -16.26
CA THR A 52 9.37 -4.12 -16.17
C THR A 52 9.85 -3.27 -17.36
N ARG A 53 11.15 -3.30 -17.69
CA ARG A 53 11.68 -2.59 -18.86
C ARG A 53 11.03 -3.06 -20.15
N THR A 54 10.92 -4.36 -20.35
CA THR A 54 10.44 -4.95 -21.60
C THR A 54 8.94 -4.75 -21.81
N ARG A 55 8.13 -4.86 -20.74
CA ARG A 55 6.67 -4.83 -20.83
C ARG A 55 6.08 -3.44 -20.61
N LEU A 56 6.68 -2.65 -19.73
CA LEU A 56 6.16 -1.34 -19.33
C LEU A 56 6.97 -0.18 -19.89
N GLY A 57 8.17 -0.43 -20.43
CA GLY A 57 9.06 0.61 -20.95
C GLY A 57 9.69 1.47 -19.84
N VAL A 58 9.74 0.95 -18.61
CA VAL A 58 10.21 1.68 -17.42
C VAL A 58 11.41 0.96 -16.81
N ASP A 59 12.46 1.71 -16.47
CA ASP A 59 13.60 1.20 -15.74
C ASP A 59 13.46 1.43 -14.23
N LEU A 60 13.40 0.33 -13.47
CA LEU A 60 13.37 0.35 -12.01
C LEU A 60 14.72 0.00 -11.38
N SER A 61 15.80 -0.12 -12.18
CA SER A 61 17.14 -0.35 -11.64
C SER A 61 17.52 0.75 -10.63
N GLY A 62 18.14 0.35 -9.52
CA GLY A 62 18.52 1.26 -8.43
C GLY A 62 17.40 1.55 -7.42
N CYS A 63 16.16 1.14 -7.67
CA CYS A 63 15.14 1.11 -6.62
C CYS A 63 15.41 -0.05 -5.65
N GLU A 64 15.10 0.17 -4.38
CA GLU A 64 15.06 -0.89 -3.37
C GLU A 64 13.73 -1.63 -3.43
N TRP A 65 13.70 -2.84 -2.86
CA TRP A 65 12.47 -3.60 -2.69
C TRP A 65 12.33 -4.04 -1.24
N ARG A 66 11.11 -3.93 -0.71
CA ARG A 66 10.74 -4.48 0.59
C ARG A 66 9.43 -5.24 0.46
N LYS A 67 9.44 -6.47 0.97
CA LYS A 67 8.26 -7.32 0.97
C LYS A 67 7.16 -6.73 1.85
N VAL A 68 5.96 -6.61 1.29
CA VAL A 68 4.70 -6.45 2.01
C VAL A 68 3.64 -7.26 1.27
N VAL A 69 2.79 -8.01 1.99
CA VAL A 69 1.85 -8.94 1.33
C VAL A 69 0.40 -8.46 1.32
N ASP A 70 0.06 -7.43 2.10
CA ASP A 70 -1.28 -6.86 2.15
C ASP A 70 -1.29 -5.37 2.54
N ASP A 71 -2.49 -4.78 2.59
CA ASP A 71 -2.70 -3.38 2.95
C ASP A 71 -2.28 -3.06 4.40
N GLY A 72 -2.36 -4.04 5.31
CA GLY A 72 -2.00 -3.88 6.71
C GLY A 72 -0.50 -3.70 6.87
N GLU A 73 0.27 -4.64 6.30
CA GLU A 73 1.73 -4.55 6.27
C GLU A 73 2.23 -3.31 5.52
N ALA A 74 1.57 -2.94 4.42
CA ALA A 74 1.91 -1.71 3.69
C ALA A 74 1.65 -0.45 4.54
N SER A 75 0.58 -0.46 5.35
CA SER A 75 0.28 0.63 6.28
C SER A 75 1.38 0.75 7.32
N GLU A 76 1.75 -0.35 7.97
CA GLU A 76 2.82 -0.38 8.97
C GLU A 76 4.17 0.07 8.37
N ALA A 77 4.53 -0.48 7.21
CA ALA A 77 5.76 -0.13 6.51
C ALA A 77 5.82 1.35 6.13
N SER A 78 4.68 1.99 5.82
CA SER A 78 4.66 3.40 5.42
C SER A 78 5.18 4.36 6.49
N ALA A 79 5.19 3.96 7.77
CA ALA A 79 5.72 4.78 8.86
C ALA A 79 7.24 5.06 8.73
N ASP A 80 7.96 4.24 7.97
CA ASP A 80 9.41 4.35 7.78
C ASP A 80 9.82 5.34 6.66
N PHE A 81 8.85 6.00 6.03
CA PHE A 81 9.06 6.83 4.83
C PHE A 81 8.58 8.28 5.01
N ASP A 82 9.18 9.21 4.27
CA ASP A 82 8.71 10.59 4.21
C ASP A 82 7.42 10.70 3.39
N VAL A 83 7.39 9.95 2.29
CA VAL A 83 6.29 9.92 1.32
C VAL A 83 5.88 8.47 1.07
N PHE A 84 4.59 8.20 1.15
CA PHE A 84 3.99 6.93 0.78
C PHE A 84 3.07 7.13 -0.43
N VAL A 85 3.43 6.52 -1.55
CA VAL A 85 2.61 6.49 -2.76
C VAL A 85 1.92 5.13 -2.83
N ASN A 86 0.60 5.14 -2.79
CA ASN A 86 -0.21 3.95 -2.96
C ASN A 86 -0.74 3.89 -4.40
N GLY A 87 -0.40 2.83 -5.12
CA GLY A 87 -0.92 2.53 -6.46
C GLY A 87 -1.72 1.22 -6.52
N THR A 88 -1.95 0.55 -5.39
CA THR A 88 -2.62 -0.76 -5.39
C THR A 88 -4.13 -0.62 -5.60
N TYR A 89 -4.67 -1.47 -6.48
CA TYR A 89 -6.08 -1.46 -6.84
C TYR A 89 -6.97 -1.81 -5.64
N LEU A 90 -8.02 -1.01 -5.39
CA LEU A 90 -8.96 -1.13 -4.27
C LEU A 90 -8.31 -1.15 -2.87
N SER A 91 -7.13 -0.56 -2.73
CA SER A 91 -6.42 -0.46 -1.46
C SER A 91 -7.26 0.13 -0.34
N ARG A 92 -7.04 -0.40 0.85
CA ARG A 92 -7.46 0.16 2.13
C ARG A 92 -6.28 0.50 3.03
N ALA A 93 -5.05 0.47 2.51
CA ALA A 93 -3.86 0.81 3.25
C ALA A 93 -3.97 2.23 3.82
N ARG A 94 -3.67 2.35 5.10
CA ARG A 94 -3.60 3.63 5.81
C ARG A 94 -2.21 4.20 5.61
N ASN A 95 -2.13 5.47 5.23
CA ASN A 95 -0.86 6.16 5.24
C ASN A 95 -0.43 6.52 6.67
N LEU A 96 0.76 6.06 7.09
CA LEU A 96 1.45 6.46 8.31
C LEU A 96 2.71 7.31 8.05
N ALA A 97 3.10 7.51 6.79
CA ALA A 97 4.12 8.47 6.39
C ALA A 97 3.65 9.92 6.61
N ARG A 98 4.59 10.86 6.69
CA ARG A 98 4.30 12.30 6.81
C ARG A 98 3.40 12.80 5.67
N THR A 99 3.64 12.32 4.45
CA THR A 99 2.86 12.68 3.26
C THR A 99 2.39 11.42 2.53
N GLY A 100 1.12 11.39 2.14
CA GLY A 100 0.53 10.26 1.41
C GLY A 100 -0.06 10.69 0.07
N LEU A 101 0.21 9.92 -0.97
CA LEU A 101 -0.41 10.06 -2.29
C LEU A 101 -1.12 8.75 -2.62
N TYR A 102 -2.36 8.83 -3.11
CA TYR A 102 -3.11 7.65 -3.55
C TYR A 102 -3.54 7.81 -4.99
N TYR A 103 -2.96 7.01 -5.88
CA TYR A 103 -3.34 6.97 -7.29
C TYR A 103 -4.49 5.98 -7.50
N VAL A 104 -5.62 6.50 -8.00
CA VAL A 104 -6.81 5.71 -8.27
C VAL A 104 -6.98 5.60 -9.78
N HIS A 105 -6.57 4.47 -10.35
CA HIS A 105 -6.73 4.23 -11.79
C HIS A 105 -8.21 4.04 -12.17
N PHE A 106 -8.92 3.24 -11.36
CA PHE A 106 -10.37 3.08 -11.44
C PHE A 106 -10.98 3.26 -10.06
N PRO A 107 -11.95 4.17 -9.89
CA PRO A 107 -12.64 4.31 -8.63
C PRO A 107 -13.47 3.07 -8.33
N GLY A 108 -13.40 2.59 -7.09
CA GLY A 108 -14.31 1.55 -6.62
C GLY A 108 -15.75 2.06 -6.50
N LEU A 109 -16.71 1.14 -6.37
CA LEU A 109 -18.10 1.52 -6.08
C LEU A 109 -18.19 2.27 -4.74
N PRO A 110 -19.01 3.33 -4.66
CA PRO A 110 -19.24 4.03 -3.40
C PRO A 110 -19.75 3.07 -2.33
N VAL A 111 -19.24 3.22 -1.10
CA VAL A 111 -19.76 2.46 0.03
C VAL A 111 -21.23 2.80 0.23
N THR A 112 -22.10 1.79 0.17
CA THR A 112 -23.54 1.97 0.39
C THR A 112 -23.84 2.25 1.87
N PRO A 113 -24.97 2.92 2.20
CA PRO A 113 -25.37 3.14 3.59
C PRO A 113 -25.44 1.85 4.41
N ARG A 114 -25.97 0.76 3.83
CA ARG A 114 -26.02 -0.57 4.45
C ARG A 114 -24.63 -1.07 4.82
N GLN A 115 -23.67 -0.95 3.91
CA GLN A 115 -22.29 -1.37 4.17
C GLN A 115 -21.64 -0.56 5.29
N ARG A 116 -21.96 0.75 5.44
CA ARG A 116 -21.48 1.56 6.58
C ARG A 116 -22.02 1.04 7.91
N VAL A 117 -23.32 0.72 7.97
CA VAL A 117 -23.96 0.17 9.19
C VAL A 117 -23.31 -1.16 9.56
N VAL A 118 -23.20 -2.09 8.62
CA VAL A 118 -22.57 -3.39 8.85
C VAL A 118 -21.13 -3.24 9.35
N ARG A 119 -20.35 -2.33 8.75
CA ARG A 119 -18.97 -2.07 9.18
C ARG A 119 -18.88 -1.49 10.60
N THR A 120 -19.83 -0.65 10.97
CA THR A 120 -19.91 -0.07 12.32
C THR A 120 -20.23 -1.14 13.35
N VAL A 121 -21.26 -1.96 13.10
CA VAL A 121 -21.64 -3.09 13.97
C VAL A 121 -20.48 -4.08 14.11
N ALA A 122 -19.82 -4.44 13.01
CA ALA A 122 -18.67 -5.34 13.03
C ALA A 122 -17.51 -4.79 13.89
N ARG A 123 -17.19 -3.49 13.77
CA ARG A 123 -16.16 -2.84 14.60
C ARG A 123 -16.51 -2.85 16.08
N SER A 124 -17.75 -2.52 16.42
CA SER A 124 -18.23 -2.56 17.81
C SER A 124 -18.20 -3.98 18.39
N GLY A 125 -18.62 -4.98 17.61
CA GLY A 125 -18.57 -6.38 18.01
C GLY A 125 -17.15 -6.89 18.24
N VAL A 126 -16.19 -6.55 17.36
CA VAL A 126 -14.77 -6.87 17.58
C VAL A 126 -14.22 -6.16 18.81
N GLY A 127 -14.59 -4.90 19.05
CA GLY A 127 -14.21 -4.18 20.27
C GLY A 127 -14.66 -4.92 21.53
N VAL A 128 -15.93 -5.33 21.60
CA VAL A 128 -16.48 -6.10 22.72
C VAL A 128 -15.79 -7.47 22.88
N LEU A 129 -15.55 -8.19 21.78
CA LEU A 129 -14.86 -9.48 21.79
C LEU A 129 -13.37 -9.38 22.15
N SER A 130 -12.73 -8.25 21.83
CA SER A 130 -11.32 -7.98 22.17
C SER A 130 -11.10 -7.61 23.63
N ILE A 131 -12.17 -7.20 24.34
CA ILE A 131 -12.22 -6.98 25.79
C ILE A 131 -12.48 -8.29 26.53
N ALA A 132 -13.11 -9.28 25.89
CA ALA A 132 -13.29 -10.61 26.47
C ALA A 132 -11.93 -11.37 26.53
N PRO A 133 -11.59 -12.08 27.63
CA PRO A 133 -10.22 -12.54 27.87
C PRO A 133 -9.69 -13.59 26.88
N ARG A 134 -10.55 -14.16 26.03
CA ARG A 134 -10.19 -15.16 25.04
C ARG A 134 -11.07 -14.99 23.80
N LEU A 135 -10.49 -14.49 22.72
CA LEU A 135 -11.07 -14.67 21.40
C LEU A 135 -11.15 -16.18 21.12
N PRO A 136 -12.28 -16.71 20.59
CA PRO A 136 -12.35 -18.08 20.11
C PRO A 136 -11.19 -18.34 19.12
N GLY A 137 -10.52 -19.50 19.23
CA GLY A 137 -9.33 -19.86 18.44
C GLY A 137 -9.36 -19.51 16.95
N PRO A 138 -10.50 -19.64 16.24
CA PRO A 138 -10.62 -19.26 14.82
C PRO A 138 -10.49 -17.75 14.53
N LEU A 139 -10.69 -16.88 15.52
CA LEU A 139 -10.72 -15.41 15.36
C LEU A 139 -9.43 -14.72 15.82
N ALA A 140 -8.47 -15.46 16.36
CA ALA A 140 -7.18 -14.91 16.77
C ALA A 140 -6.39 -14.28 15.59
N GLY A 141 -6.61 -14.77 14.36
CA GLY A 141 -6.01 -14.22 13.15
C GLY A 141 -6.54 -12.83 12.77
N VAL A 142 -7.77 -12.47 13.17
CA VAL A 142 -8.42 -11.19 12.83
C VAL A 142 -7.79 -10.02 13.60
N LYS A 143 -7.17 -10.28 14.74
CA LYS A 143 -6.51 -9.25 15.56
C LYS A 143 -5.21 -8.71 14.94
N ARG A 144 -4.63 -9.41 13.96
CA ARG A 144 -3.39 -9.01 13.28
C ARG A 144 -3.62 -8.18 12.01
N GLY A 145 -4.87 -7.98 11.59
CA GLY A 145 -5.21 -7.27 10.34
C GLY A 145 -6.21 -6.12 10.51
N LEU A 146 -6.31 -5.54 11.71
CA LEU A 146 -7.21 -4.42 12.03
C LEU A 146 -6.46 -3.20 12.56
#